data_AF-A0A7W9DMW7-F1
#
_entry.id   AF-A0A7W9DMW7-F1
#
_cell.length_a   1.000
_cell.length_b   1.000
_cell.length_c   1.000
_cell.angle_alpha   90.00
_cell.angle_beta   90.00
_cell.angle_gamma   90.00
#
_symmetry.space_group_name_H-M   'P 1'
#
loop_
_entity.id
_entity.type
_entity.pdbx_description
1 polymer ?
#
loop_
_entity_poly.entity_id
_entity_poly.type
_entity_poly.pdbx_seq_one_letter_code
_entity_poly.pdbx_strand_id
1 'polypeptide(L)'
;MLNRREVILRGAALAAGVGGIGTIGYLRAVDGPAAADPRAAHSAPVYAERYKGRAIEVHEKASGPEVYVDGTRLHLMRLGEGAYLSSMCHYEILRSPLQAARAAVNELDGAKLLDLGAGHGAHTA
;
A
#
# COMPACT_ATOMS: atom_id res chain seq x y z
N MET A 1 -17.56 28.20 32.55
CA MET A 1 -18.24 27.98 31.26
C MET A 1 -19.12 26.74 31.42
N LEU A 2 -20.43 26.86 31.24
CA LEU A 2 -21.36 25.75 31.46
C LEU A 2 -21.27 24.68 30.35
N ASN A 3 -21.48 23.45 30.80
CA ASN A 3 -21.62 22.18 30.07
C ASN A 3 -22.56 22.20 28.86
N ARG A 4 -22.27 21.31 27.91
CA ARG A 4 -23.28 20.69 27.05
C ARG A 4 -22.76 19.37 26.47
N ARG A 5 -23.22 18.28 27.10
CA ARG A 5 -23.43 16.94 26.54
C ARG A 5 -22.29 15.94 26.73
N GLU A 6 -22.03 15.51 27.96
CA GLU A 6 -22.55 14.24 28.47
C GLU A 6 -23.82 13.66 27.79
N VAL A 7 -23.98 12.35 28.00
CA VAL A 7 -25.17 11.55 27.79
C VAL A 7 -25.35 10.98 26.37
N ILE A 8 -25.48 9.63 26.33
CA ILE A 8 -26.14 8.79 25.32
C ILE A 8 -25.21 8.41 24.12
N LEU A 9 -24.84 7.15 23.82
CA LEU A 9 -25.54 5.87 23.86
C LEU A 9 -24.52 4.70 23.87
N ARG A 10 -24.61 3.81 24.85
CA ARG A 10 -24.20 2.40 24.71
C ARG A 10 -25.32 1.66 23.96
N GLY A 11 -25.00 0.87 22.95
CA GLY A 11 -25.96 -0.02 22.29
C GLY A 11 -25.28 -1.26 21.74
N ALA A 12 -25.40 -2.37 22.46
CA ALA A 12 -25.00 -3.70 22.03
C ALA A 12 -26.02 -4.26 21.03
N ALA A 13 -25.57 -5.02 20.04
CA ALA A 13 -26.38 -6.03 19.37
C ALA A 13 -25.51 -7.15 18.82
N LEU A 14 -25.57 -8.31 19.49
CA LEU A 14 -25.26 -9.61 18.91
C LEU A 14 -26.44 -10.01 18.01
N ALA A 15 -26.16 -10.49 16.80
CA ALA A 15 -27.12 -11.27 16.03
C ALA A 15 -26.38 -12.35 15.25
N ALA A 16 -26.52 -13.60 15.71
CA ALA A 16 -26.24 -14.79 14.94
C ALA A 16 -27.42 -15.07 13.99
N GLY A 17 -27.13 -15.50 12.76
CA GLY A 17 -28.14 -15.94 11.80
C GLY A 17 -27.53 -16.94 10.81
N VAL A 18 -27.94 -18.21 10.94
CA VAL A 18 -27.65 -19.32 10.01
C VAL A 18 -28.80 -19.44 9.01
N GLY A 19 -28.48 -19.67 7.74
CA GLY A 19 -29.38 -20.06 6.64
C GLY A 19 -28.79 -19.57 5.31
N GLY A 20 -28.66 -20.31 4.22
CA GLY A 20 -29.21 -21.59 3.81
C GLY A 20 -29.46 -21.50 2.29
N ILE A 21 -28.70 -22.29 1.51
CA ILE A 21 -28.93 -22.75 0.13
C ILE A 21 -28.98 -21.71 -1.02
N GLY A 22 -28.07 -21.89 -2.00
CA GLY A 22 -28.16 -21.29 -3.33
C GLY A 22 -27.02 -21.76 -4.24
N THR A 23 -27.27 -22.79 -5.04
CA THR A 23 -26.40 -23.24 -6.14
C THR A 23 -26.31 -22.15 -7.20
N ILE A 24 -25.14 -21.55 -7.38
CA ILE A 24 -24.84 -20.70 -8.56
C ILE A 24 -23.49 -21.16 -9.11
N GLY A 25 -23.54 -21.75 -10.29
CA GLY A 25 -22.36 -22.22 -11.01
C GLY A 25 -21.46 -21.05 -11.36
N TYR A 26 -20.19 -21.16 -10.97
CA TYR A 26 -19.15 -20.34 -11.58
C TYR A 26 -18.94 -20.85 -12.99
N LEU A 27 -19.57 -20.18 -13.97
CA LEU A 27 -19.00 -20.14 -15.30
C LEU A 27 -17.63 -19.50 -15.14
N ARG A 28 -16.60 -20.36 -15.18
CA ARG A 28 -15.22 -19.95 -15.35
C ARG A 28 -15.15 -19.36 -16.76
N ALA A 29 -15.38 -18.06 -16.87
CA ALA A 29 -14.91 -17.31 -18.00
C ALA A 29 -13.40 -17.53 -18.02
N VAL A 30 -12.94 -18.32 -18.99
CA VAL A 30 -11.56 -18.29 -19.41
C VAL A 30 -11.36 -16.90 -19.98
N ASP A 31 -11.02 -15.94 -19.12
CA ASP A 31 -10.23 -14.80 -19.57
C ASP A 31 -9.00 -15.43 -20.20
N GLY A 32 -8.97 -15.42 -21.54
CA GLY A 32 -7.77 -15.69 -22.31
C GLY A 32 -6.65 -14.85 -21.72
N PRO A 33 -5.37 -15.30 -21.80
CA PRO A 33 -4.28 -14.69 -21.06
C PRO A 33 -4.32 -13.18 -21.31
N ALA A 34 -4.81 -12.43 -20.32
CA ALA A 34 -4.60 -11.00 -20.25
C ALA A 34 -3.10 -10.91 -20.36
N ALA A 35 -2.62 -10.32 -21.46
CA ALA A 35 -1.21 -10.17 -21.72
C ALA A 35 -0.62 -9.60 -20.44
N ALA A 36 0.08 -10.46 -19.69
CA ALA A 36 0.69 -10.05 -18.43
C ALA A 36 1.55 -8.87 -18.80
N ASP A 37 1.31 -7.71 -18.18
CA ASP A 37 2.18 -6.58 -18.38
C ASP A 37 3.60 -7.10 -18.11
N PRO A 38 4.53 -7.07 -19.09
CA PRO A 38 5.89 -7.55 -18.88
C PRO A 38 6.61 -6.79 -17.75
N ARG A 39 6.02 -5.69 -17.24
CA ARG A 39 6.43 -4.99 -16.01
C ARG A 39 5.98 -5.66 -14.70
N ALA A 40 5.06 -6.62 -14.72
CA ALA A 40 4.44 -7.18 -13.52
C ALA A 40 5.22 -8.34 -12.88
N ALA A 41 6.25 -8.88 -13.53
CA ALA A 41 7.11 -9.90 -12.95
C ALA A 41 8.17 -9.27 -12.03
N HIS A 42 7.72 -8.63 -10.95
CA HIS A 42 8.60 -8.30 -9.84
C HIS A 42 9.04 -9.60 -9.17
N SER A 43 10.32 -9.71 -8.83
CA SER A 43 10.81 -10.80 -7.97
C SER A 43 9.98 -10.84 -6.69
N ALA A 44 9.97 -11.97 -5.97
CA ALA A 44 9.24 -12.03 -4.71
C ALA A 44 9.70 -10.88 -3.78
N PRO A 45 8.77 -10.14 -3.15
CA PRO A 45 9.15 -9.05 -2.26
C PRO A 45 9.97 -9.59 -1.09
N VAL A 46 11.01 -8.86 -0.71
CA VAL A 46 11.79 -9.17 0.50
C VAL A 46 11.00 -8.88 1.77
N TYR A 47 10.01 -7.99 1.67
CA TYR A 47 9.08 -7.68 2.73
C TYR A 47 7.70 -7.34 2.15
N ALA A 48 6.64 -7.90 2.74
CA ALA A 48 5.27 -7.58 2.39
C ALA A 48 4.42 -7.50 3.65
N GLU A 49 3.60 -6.45 3.78
CA GLU A 49 2.65 -6.31 4.88
C GLU A 49 1.36 -5.59 4.46
N ARG A 50 0.37 -5.63 5.35
CA ARG A 50 -0.77 -4.69 5.31
C ARG A 50 -0.62 -3.66 6.41
N TYR A 51 -0.39 -2.40 6.04
CA TYR A 51 -0.30 -1.28 6.98
C TYR A 51 -1.52 -0.37 6.81
N LYS A 52 -2.29 -0.18 7.90
CA LYS A 52 -3.56 0.57 7.88
C LYS A 52 -4.51 0.15 6.74
N GLY A 53 -4.54 -1.15 6.44
CA GLY A 53 -5.39 -1.71 5.38
C GLY A 53 -4.87 -1.51 3.95
N ARG A 54 -3.69 -0.92 3.77
CA ARG A 54 -2.99 -0.77 2.48
C ARG A 54 -1.93 -1.85 2.33
N ALA A 55 -1.80 -2.45 1.15
CA ALA A 55 -0.72 -3.41 0.89
C ALA A 55 0.58 -2.65 0.64
N ILE A 56 1.65 -3.03 1.35
CA ILE A 56 3.00 -2.51 1.14
C ILE A 56 3.89 -3.67 0.74
N GLU A 57 4.66 -3.48 -0.32
CA GLU A 57 5.69 -4.42 -0.76
C GLU A 57 7.02 -3.70 -0.93
N VAL A 58 8.09 -4.34 -0.46
CA VAL A 58 9.47 -3.89 -0.64
C VAL A 58 10.20 -4.96 -1.45
N HIS A 59 10.83 -4.53 -2.52
CA HIS A 59 11.61 -5.36 -3.43
C HIS A 59 13.05 -4.87 -3.44
N GLU A 60 14.01 -5.78 -3.38
CA GLU A 60 15.42 -5.43 -3.58
C GLU A 60 15.76 -5.49 -5.07
N LYS A 61 16.41 -4.44 -5.59
CA LYS A 61 16.98 -4.41 -6.95
C LYS A 61 18.44 -4.00 -6.89
N ALA A 62 19.17 -4.31 -7.96
CA ALA A 62 20.56 -3.87 -8.12
C ALA A 62 20.71 -2.34 -8.03
N SER A 63 19.71 -1.58 -8.48
CA SER A 63 19.66 -0.12 -8.41
C SER A 63 19.23 0.44 -7.05
N GLY A 64 18.91 -0.42 -6.08
CA GLY A 64 18.35 -0.05 -4.78
C GLY A 64 16.91 -0.56 -4.59
N PRO A 65 16.35 -0.37 -3.39
CA PRO A 65 15.04 -0.92 -3.06
C PRO A 65 13.91 -0.20 -3.81
N GLU A 66 12.93 -0.98 -4.29
CA GLU A 66 11.67 -0.49 -4.84
C GLU A 66 10.54 -0.76 -3.85
N VAL A 67 9.62 0.21 -3.74
CA VAL A 67 8.47 0.11 -2.83
C VAL A 67 7.19 0.29 -3.60
N TYR A 68 6.18 -0.51 -3.26
CA TYR A 68 4.86 -0.46 -3.84
C TYR A 68 3.81 -0.30 -2.74
N VAL A 69 2.81 0.54 -3.01
CA VAL A 69 1.62 0.71 -2.19
C VAL A 69 0.41 0.34 -3.05
N ASP A 70 -0.31 -0.71 -2.67
CA ASP A 70 -1.39 -1.34 -3.46
C ASP A 70 -1.00 -1.60 -4.93
N GLY A 71 0.21 -2.10 -5.13
CA GLY A 71 0.75 -2.38 -6.47
C GLY A 71 1.20 -1.16 -7.27
N THR A 72 1.07 0.06 -6.73
CA THR A 72 1.59 1.29 -7.36
C THR A 72 2.95 1.66 -6.79
N ARG A 73 3.94 1.93 -7.66
CA ARG A 73 5.31 2.24 -7.24
C ARG A 73 5.37 3.58 -6.51
N LEU A 74 5.89 3.57 -5.28
CA LEU A 74 6.25 4.76 -4.52
C LEU A 74 7.66 5.20 -4.92
N HIS A 75 7.81 6.46 -5.32
CA HIS A 75 9.13 7.00 -5.61
C HIS A 75 9.92 7.19 -4.31
N LEU A 76 11.06 6.51 -4.21
CA LEU A 76 12.02 6.65 -3.11
C LEU A 76 13.27 7.39 -3.57
N MET A 77 13.83 8.17 -2.65
CA MET A 77 15.15 8.76 -2.79
C MET A 77 16.05 8.24 -1.68
N ARG A 78 17.11 7.54 -2.07
CA ARG A 78 18.13 7.05 -1.14
C ARG A 78 19.24 8.09 -1.05
N LEU A 79 19.42 8.67 0.12
CA LEU A 79 20.52 9.60 0.41
C LEU A 79 21.80 8.84 0.79
N GLY A 80 21.66 7.65 1.35
CA GLY A 80 22.75 6.81 1.82
C GLY A 80 22.24 5.49 2.41
N GLU A 81 23.09 4.77 3.10
CA GLU A 81 22.67 3.58 3.85
C GLU A 81 21.77 3.99 5.03
N GLY A 82 20.58 3.40 5.11
CA GLY A 82 19.62 3.71 6.18
C GLY A 82 19.11 5.16 6.18
N ALA A 83 19.10 5.83 5.01
CA ALA A 83 18.60 7.19 4.85
C ALA A 83 17.75 7.31 3.58
N TYR A 84 16.43 7.29 3.77
CA TYR A 84 15.44 7.27 2.69
C TYR A 84 14.42 8.39 2.84
N LEU A 85 14.03 8.98 1.72
CA LEU A 85 12.91 9.89 1.56
C LEU A 85 11.91 9.27 0.58
N SER A 86 10.67 9.76 0.56
CA SER A 86 9.69 9.40 -0.48
C SER A 86 9.09 10.64 -1.13
N SER A 87 8.44 10.49 -2.29
CA SER A 87 7.59 11.56 -2.83
C SER A 87 6.44 11.94 -1.87
N MET A 88 5.95 10.95 -1.13
CA MET A 88 5.15 10.98 0.11
C MET A 88 5.56 12.04 1.13
N CYS A 89 6.77 11.83 1.60
CA CYS A 89 7.37 12.56 2.71
C CYS A 89 8.82 12.86 2.34
N HIS A 90 9.02 14.02 1.70
CA HIS A 90 10.30 14.42 1.12
C HIS A 90 11.24 15.09 2.13
N TYR A 91 10.72 15.51 3.28
CA TYR A 91 11.45 16.31 4.27
C TYR A 91 11.80 15.54 5.55
N GLU A 92 11.51 14.24 5.61
CA GLU A 92 11.80 13.39 6.76
C GLU A 92 12.69 12.22 6.33
N ILE A 93 13.91 12.15 6.90
CA ILE A 93 14.85 11.05 6.64
C ILE A 93 14.47 9.83 7.49
N LEU A 94 14.03 8.77 6.81
CA LEU A 94 13.59 7.53 7.43
C LEU A 94 14.65 6.44 7.29
N ARG A 95 14.69 5.53 8.27
CA ARG A 95 15.79 4.56 8.42
C ARG A 95 15.67 3.33 7.52
N SER A 96 14.53 3.14 6.87
CA SER A 96 14.31 2.04 5.94
C SER A 96 13.28 2.36 4.86
N PRO A 97 13.30 1.64 3.72
CA PRO A 97 12.26 1.74 2.69
C PRO A 97 10.86 1.47 3.25
N LEU A 98 10.75 0.52 4.19
CA LEU A 98 9.47 0.20 4.84
C LEU A 98 8.96 1.36 5.70
N GLN A 99 9.83 2.05 6.44
CA GLN A 99 9.42 3.24 7.20
C GLN A 99 8.95 4.35 6.25
N ALA A 100 9.64 4.56 5.14
CA ALA A 100 9.21 5.50 4.09
C ALA A 100 7.84 5.13 3.49
N ALA A 101 7.58 3.84 3.27
CA ALA A 101 6.29 3.35 2.81
C ALA A 101 5.16 3.63 3.81
N ARG A 102 5.39 3.37 5.10
CA ARG A 102 4.41 3.62 6.17
C ARG A 102 4.12 5.12 6.32
N ALA A 103 5.15 5.97 6.26
CA ALA A 103 4.99 7.41 6.24
C ALA A 103 4.15 7.86 5.03
N ALA A 104 4.45 7.36 3.83
CA ALA A 104 3.64 7.66 2.65
C ALA A 104 2.18 7.21 2.79
N VAL A 105 1.91 6.04 3.40
CA VAL A 105 0.53 5.60 3.67
C VAL A 105 -0.18 6.53 4.67
N ASN A 106 0.54 7.07 5.65
CA ASN A 106 -0.01 8.07 6.57
C ASN A 106 -0.36 9.37 5.84
N GLU A 107 0.54 9.88 5.01
CA GLU A 107 0.33 11.12 4.24
C GLU A 107 -0.78 10.99 3.18
N LEU A 108 -0.95 9.81 2.60
CA LEU A 108 -2.03 9.56 1.64
C LEU A 108 -3.42 9.64 2.28
N ASP A 109 -3.55 9.35 3.58
CA ASP A 109 -4.83 9.38 4.32
C ASP A 109 -6.03 8.76 3.56
N GLY A 110 -5.79 7.57 2.97
CA GLY A 110 -6.79 6.85 2.19
C GLY A 110 -6.87 7.21 0.70
N ALA A 111 -6.17 8.25 0.25
CA ALA A 111 -6.01 8.55 -1.18
C ALA A 111 -5.21 7.46 -1.90
N LYS A 112 -5.48 7.34 -3.22
CA LYS A 112 -4.74 6.46 -4.12
C LYS A 112 -3.42 7.12 -4.50
N LEU A 113 -2.34 6.34 -4.42
CA LEU A 113 -1.06 6.74 -4.99
C LEU A 113 -1.17 6.73 -6.51
N LEU A 114 -0.59 7.72 -7.18
CA LEU A 114 -0.50 7.78 -8.63
C LEU A 114 0.90 7.36 -9.07
N ASP A 115 0.98 6.63 -10.18
CA ASP A 115 2.26 6.28 -10.79
C ASP A 115 2.88 7.52 -11.45
N LEU A 116 4.07 7.89 -11.01
CA LEU A 116 4.85 9.02 -11.54
C LEU A 116 5.66 8.64 -12.80
N GLY A 117 5.60 7.38 -13.23
CA GLY A 117 6.35 6.86 -14.36
C GLY A 117 7.85 6.74 -14.08
N ALA A 118 8.59 6.12 -15.00
CA ALA A 118 10.02 5.84 -14.84
C ALA A 118 10.93 7.09 -14.83
N GLY A 119 10.41 8.26 -15.23
CA GLY A 119 11.18 9.50 -15.35
C GLY A 119 11.40 10.27 -14.04
N HIS A 120 10.57 10.04 -13.01
CA HIS A 120 10.77 10.68 -11.72
C HIS A 120 11.78 9.88 -10.87
N GLY A 121 13.02 10.38 -10.84
CA GLY A 121 14.11 10.02 -9.94
C GLY A 121 14.90 8.75 -10.26
N ALA A 122 15.08 8.45 -11.55
CA ALA A 122 16.25 7.69 -11.98
C ALA A 122 17.50 8.57 -11.81
N HIS A 123 18.11 8.56 -10.63
CA HIS A 123 19.45 9.09 -10.45
C HIS A 123 20.45 7.98 -10.75
N THR A 124 20.98 8.00 -11.98
CA THR A 124 22.19 7.24 -12.32
C THR A 124 23.34 7.77 -11.46
N ALA A 125 23.91 6.91 -10.63
CA ALA A 125 25.14 7.18 -9.90
C ALA A 125 26.34 7.27 -10.86
#